data_AF-A0AAU4RV21-F1
#
_entry.id   AF-A0AAU4RV21-F1
#
_cell.length_a   1.000
_cell.length_b   1.000
_cell.length_c   1.000
_cell.angle_alpha   90.00
_cell.angle_beta   90.00
_cell.angle_gamma   90.00
#
_symmetry.space_group_name_H-M   'P 1'
#
loop_
_entity.id
_entity.type
_entity.pdbx_description
1 polymer ?
#
loop_
_entity_poly.entity_id
_entity_poly.type
_entity_poly.pdbx_seq_one_letter_code
_entity_poly.pdbx_strand_id
1 'polypeptide(L)'
;MLDEALTTLAMTGATTIVAAMATQAWQATRTGVLQLFHHDQTQQTTITAQLDGDAVLVTEDDDADGARRALVSSWKLRLEKLLRQHPDAADELRALMAEVQAELPQSQQRWVQNNTSHDHGTVFAVQGGNLHLHKGPGDPDAGFERGSHRTTDR
;
A
#
# COMPACT_ATOMS: atom_id res chain seq x y z
N MET A 1 14.14 -12.37 -7.32
CA MET A 1 15.09 -11.90 -6.27
C MET A 1 15.19 -10.37 -6.27
N LEU A 2 15.75 -9.72 -7.31
CA LEU A 2 15.89 -8.24 -7.30
C LEU A 2 14.53 -7.52 -7.47
N ASP A 3 13.69 -7.95 -8.41
CA ASP A 3 12.35 -7.37 -8.62
C ASP A 3 11.44 -7.48 -7.39
N GLU A 4 11.55 -8.57 -6.65
CA GLU A 4 10.78 -8.80 -5.42
C GLU A 4 11.22 -7.81 -4.33
N ALA A 5 12.53 -7.61 -4.16
CA ALA A 5 13.06 -6.61 -3.24
C ALA A 5 12.64 -5.18 -3.62
N LEU A 6 12.62 -4.84 -4.92
CA LEU A 6 12.14 -3.54 -5.39
C LEU A 6 10.62 -3.39 -5.20
N THR A 7 9.86 -4.46 -5.38
CA THR A 7 8.40 -4.49 -5.14
C THR A 7 8.08 -4.25 -3.68
N THR A 8 8.80 -4.92 -2.76
CA THR A 8 8.65 -4.71 -1.31
C THR A 8 9.06 -3.29 -0.91
N LEU A 9 10.15 -2.76 -1.48
CA LEU A 9 10.58 -1.39 -1.23
C LEU A 9 9.52 -0.38 -1.72
N ALA A 10 8.99 -0.56 -2.93
CA ALA A 10 7.93 0.27 -3.49
C ALA A 10 6.65 0.22 -2.64
N MET A 11 6.23 -0.96 -2.19
CA MET A 11 5.09 -1.12 -1.27
C MET A 11 5.28 -0.35 0.03
N THR A 12 6.45 -0.51 0.66
CA THR A 12 6.74 0.13 1.95
C THR A 12 6.87 1.64 1.78
N GLY A 13 7.50 2.10 0.71
CA GLY A 13 7.59 3.51 0.34
C GLY A 13 6.21 4.13 0.12
N ALA A 14 5.35 3.48 -0.66
CA ALA A 14 3.99 3.94 -0.91
C ALA A 14 3.16 4.06 0.38
N THR A 15 3.25 3.06 1.25
CA THR A 15 2.57 3.08 2.55
C THR A 15 3.10 4.21 3.43
N THR A 16 4.41 4.44 3.43
CA THR A 16 5.04 5.53 4.21
C THR A 16 4.61 6.91 3.71
N ILE A 17 4.55 7.11 2.39
CA ILE A 17 4.10 8.37 1.78
C ILE A 17 2.65 8.67 2.16
N VAL A 18 1.75 7.69 2.00
CA VAL A 18 0.32 7.84 2.31
C VAL A 18 0.09 8.00 3.82
N ALA A 19 0.87 7.32 4.66
CA ALA A 19 0.86 7.53 6.11
C ALA A 19 1.15 8.99 6.46
N ALA A 20 2.11 9.61 5.78
CA ALA A 20 2.54 10.97 6.08
C ALA A 20 1.55 12.05 5.64
N MET A 21 0.71 11.79 4.63
CA MET A 21 -0.20 12.78 4.03
C MET A 21 -1.14 13.49 5.01
N ALA A 22 -1.59 12.80 6.07
CA ALA A 22 -2.45 13.37 7.11
C ALA A 22 -1.68 13.71 8.40
N THR A 23 -0.37 13.92 8.30
CA THR A 23 0.50 14.21 9.46
C THR A 23 1.34 15.44 9.22
N GLN A 24 1.97 15.93 10.28
CA GLN A 24 2.95 17.02 10.21
C GLN A 24 4.16 16.70 9.29
N ALA A 25 4.46 15.41 9.08
CA ALA A 25 5.59 14.97 8.26
C ALA A 25 5.33 15.18 6.76
N TRP A 26 4.09 15.48 6.36
CA TRP A 26 3.68 15.59 4.97
C TRP A 26 4.56 16.52 4.13
N GLN A 27 4.92 17.69 4.65
CA GLN A 27 5.70 18.68 3.88
C GLN A 27 7.13 18.20 3.59
N ALA A 28 7.76 17.52 4.57
CA ALA A 28 9.06 16.89 4.39
C ALA A 28 8.97 15.73 3.39
N THR A 29 7.98 14.85 3.55
CA THR A 29 7.71 13.75 2.63
C THR A 29 7.52 14.23 1.20
N ARG A 30 6.67 15.25 0.99
CA ARG A 30 6.39 15.84 -0.33
C ARG A 30 7.67 16.32 -0.99
N THR A 31 8.49 17.07 -0.27
CA THR A 31 9.79 17.55 -0.78
C THR A 31 10.70 16.39 -1.17
N GLY A 32 10.81 15.36 -0.33
CA GLY A 32 11.62 14.18 -0.61
C GLY A 32 11.14 13.38 -1.83
N VAL A 33 9.82 13.20 -1.99
CA VAL A 33 9.26 12.57 -3.19
C VAL A 33 9.56 13.39 -4.43
N LEU A 34 9.46 14.72 -4.37
CA LEU A 34 9.79 15.58 -5.52
C LEU A 34 11.27 15.51 -5.91
N GLN A 35 12.17 15.33 -4.94
CA GLN A 35 13.57 15.05 -5.21
C GLN A 35 13.71 13.69 -5.88
N LEU A 36 13.05 12.64 -5.39
CA LEU A 36 13.13 11.31 -6.00
C LEU A 36 12.78 11.28 -7.51
N PHE A 37 11.84 12.13 -7.94
CA PHE A 37 11.46 12.29 -9.35
C PHE A 37 12.22 13.40 -10.10
N HIS A 38 13.31 13.94 -9.53
CA HIS A 38 14.08 15.03 -10.15
C HIS A 38 14.70 14.63 -11.50
N HIS A 39 14.91 13.33 -11.74
CA HIS A 39 15.44 12.81 -12.98
C HIS A 39 14.46 12.93 -14.17
N ASP A 40 13.16 13.15 -13.91
CA ASP A 40 12.12 13.30 -14.94
C ASP A 40 11.26 14.54 -14.63
N GLN A 41 11.64 15.69 -15.21
CA GLN A 41 10.94 16.98 -15.03
C GLN A 41 9.46 16.93 -15.44
N THR A 42 9.10 16.11 -16.42
CA THR A 42 7.71 15.99 -16.87
C THR A 42 6.88 15.22 -15.83
N GLN A 43 7.44 14.15 -15.27
CA GLN A 43 6.83 13.46 -14.14
C GLN A 43 6.78 14.34 -12.90
N GLN A 44 7.83 15.11 -12.60
CA GLN A 44 7.89 15.93 -11.39
C GLN A 44 6.72 16.91 -11.27
N THR A 45 6.35 17.58 -12.36
CA THR A 45 5.19 18.51 -12.38
C THR A 45 3.89 17.77 -12.14
N THR A 46 3.72 16.60 -12.77
CA THR A 46 2.53 15.75 -12.61
C THR A 46 2.41 15.19 -11.20
N ILE A 47 3.53 14.74 -10.63
CA ILE A 47 3.65 14.20 -9.27
C ILE A 47 3.31 15.25 -8.24
N THR A 48 3.72 16.50 -8.45
CA THR A 48 3.42 17.62 -7.54
C THR A 48 1.91 17.80 -7.38
N ALA A 49 1.19 17.97 -8.49
CA ALA A 49 -0.26 18.17 -8.45
C ALA A 49 -1.00 16.95 -7.89
N GLN A 50 -0.52 15.74 -8.20
CA GLN A 50 -1.08 14.51 -7.68
C GLN A 50 -0.90 14.38 -6.16
N LEU A 51 0.31 14.65 -5.64
CA LEU A 51 0.60 14.60 -4.20
C LEU A 51 -0.33 15.52 -3.41
N ASP A 52 -0.54 16.74 -3.91
CA ASP A 52 -1.42 17.72 -3.26
C ASP A 52 -2.88 17.24 -3.24
N GLY A 53 -3.37 16.70 -4.36
CA GLY A 53 -4.73 16.15 -4.43
C GLY A 53 -4.91 14.89 -3.57
N ASP A 54 -3.93 13.99 -3.57
CA ASP A 54 -3.94 12.77 -2.76
C ASP A 54 -3.96 13.10 -1.25
N ALA A 55 -3.20 14.12 -0.83
CA ALA A 55 -3.22 14.57 0.56
C ALA A 55 -4.60 15.08 0.98
N VAL A 56 -5.27 15.87 0.13
CA VAL A 56 -6.63 16.35 0.36
C VAL A 56 -7.61 15.17 0.50
N LEU A 57 -7.51 14.17 -0.38
CA LEU A 57 -8.34 12.95 -0.29
C LEU A 57 -8.14 12.21 1.04
N VAL A 58 -6.91 12.10 1.54
CA VAL A 58 -6.65 11.42 2.82
C VAL A 58 -7.18 12.22 4.02
N THR A 59 -7.26 13.54 3.93
CA THR A 59 -7.69 14.41 5.03
C THR A 59 -9.17 14.74 5.04
N GLU A 60 -9.82 14.81 3.88
CA GLU A 60 -11.19 15.34 3.74
C GLU A 60 -12.25 14.27 3.38
N ASP A 61 -11.83 13.07 2.96
CA ASP A 61 -12.77 12.00 2.57
C ASP A 61 -13.41 11.30 3.79
N ASP A 62 -14.71 11.03 3.70
CA ASP A 62 -15.48 10.31 4.72
C ASP A 62 -14.98 8.85 4.89
N ASP A 63 -14.44 8.23 3.84
CA ASP A 63 -13.74 6.93 3.86
C ASP A 63 -12.23 7.12 3.65
N ALA A 64 -11.60 7.87 4.54
CA ALA A 64 -10.15 8.09 4.54
C ALA A 64 -9.35 6.78 4.50
N ASP A 65 -9.84 5.69 5.09
CA ASP A 65 -9.17 4.39 5.05
C ASP A 65 -9.25 3.72 3.66
N GLY A 66 -10.39 3.83 2.96
CA GLY A 66 -10.53 3.43 1.57
C GLY A 66 -9.65 4.23 0.63
N ALA A 67 -9.64 5.56 0.79
CA ALA A 67 -8.78 6.46 0.04
C ALA A 67 -7.30 6.07 0.21
N ARG A 68 -6.84 5.87 1.45
CA ARG A 68 -5.46 5.43 1.74
C ARG A 68 -5.09 4.14 1.02
N ARG A 69 -5.94 3.11 1.05
CA ARG A 69 -5.66 1.82 0.38
C ARG A 69 -5.53 1.98 -1.14
N ALA A 70 -6.42 2.77 -1.75
CA ALA A 70 -6.36 3.05 -3.18
C ALA A 70 -5.07 3.81 -3.56
N LEU A 71 -4.70 4.80 -2.75
CA LEU A 71 -3.49 5.58 -2.94
C LEU A 71 -2.22 4.74 -2.76
N VAL A 72 -2.16 3.85 -1.77
CA VAL A 72 -1.01 2.92 -1.60
C VAL A 72 -0.78 2.11 -2.87
N SER A 73 -1.86 1.58 -3.46
CA SER A 73 -1.77 0.80 -4.71
C SER A 73 -1.27 1.66 -5.89
N SER A 74 -1.79 2.89 -6.00
CA SER A 74 -1.41 3.87 -7.02
C SER A 74 0.05 4.31 -6.93
N TRP A 75 0.54 4.54 -5.71
CA TRP A 75 1.91 4.94 -5.42
C TRP A 75 2.90 3.81 -5.58
N LYS A 76 2.54 2.58 -5.18
CA LYS A 76 3.37 1.38 -5.39
C LYS A 76 3.74 1.23 -6.86
N LEU A 77 2.77 1.26 -7.76
CA LEU A 77 3.01 1.09 -9.20
C LEU A 77 3.95 2.16 -9.77
N ARG A 78 3.84 3.40 -9.29
CA ARG A 78 4.72 4.51 -9.68
C ARG A 78 6.13 4.29 -9.17
N LEU A 79 6.30 3.98 -7.90
CA LEU A 79 7.61 3.72 -7.30
C LEU A 79 8.28 2.50 -7.95
N GLU A 80 7.54 1.43 -8.24
CA GLU A 80 8.09 0.30 -8.98
C GLU A 80 8.56 0.70 -10.38
N LYS A 81 7.77 1.50 -11.10
CA LYS A 81 8.16 2.00 -12.43
C LYS A 81 9.43 2.84 -12.34
N LEU A 82 9.51 3.73 -11.34
CA LEU A 82 10.69 4.53 -11.07
C LEU A 82 11.90 3.65 -10.78
N LEU A 83 11.81 2.74 -9.81
CA LEU A 83 12.92 1.88 -9.39
C LEU A 83 13.42 0.94 -10.50
N ARG A 84 12.53 0.54 -11.43
CA ARG A 84 12.94 -0.21 -12.63
C ARG A 84 13.70 0.63 -13.63
N GLN A 85 13.44 1.94 -13.70
CA GLN A 85 14.13 2.88 -14.59
C GLN A 85 15.41 3.43 -13.96
N HIS A 86 15.39 3.64 -12.64
CA HIS A 86 16.41 4.28 -11.82
C HIS A 86 16.62 3.43 -10.56
N PRO A 87 17.42 2.35 -10.63
CA PRO A 87 17.66 1.49 -9.47
C PRO A 87 18.47 2.20 -8.36
N ASP A 88 19.20 3.26 -8.70
CA ASP A 88 19.87 4.19 -7.79
C ASP A 88 18.90 4.94 -6.87
N ALA A 89 17.68 5.23 -7.35
CA ALA A 89 16.62 5.84 -6.54
C ALA A 89 16.15 4.94 -5.37
N ALA A 90 16.57 3.66 -5.32
CA ALA A 90 16.25 2.78 -4.21
C ALA A 90 16.84 3.26 -2.88
N ASP A 91 18.08 3.78 -2.90
CA ASP A 91 18.74 4.25 -1.68
C ASP A 91 18.15 5.58 -1.21
N GLU A 92 17.80 6.47 -2.15
CA GLU A 92 17.07 7.70 -1.86
C GLU A 92 15.69 7.43 -1.25
N LEU A 93 14.94 6.47 -1.80
CA LEU A 93 13.64 6.07 -1.26
C LEU A 93 13.78 5.49 0.15
N ARG A 94 14.82 4.68 0.43
CA ARG A 94 15.09 4.16 1.78
C ARG A 94 15.41 5.29 2.76
N ALA A 95 16.22 6.27 2.35
CA ALA A 95 16.56 7.41 3.19
C ALA A 95 15.31 8.24 3.52
N LEU A 96 14.48 8.54 2.52
CA LEU A 96 13.20 9.22 2.70
C LEU A 96 12.30 8.46 3.68
N MET A 97 12.16 7.15 3.51
CA MET A 97 11.33 6.34 4.40
C MET A 97 11.81 6.38 5.85
N ALA A 98 13.13 6.36 6.09
CA ALA A 98 13.70 6.42 7.43
C ALA A 98 13.44 7.77 8.10
N GLU A 99 13.62 8.87 7.36
CA GLU A 99 13.32 10.23 7.82
C GLU A 99 11.84 10.38 8.18
N VAL A 100 10.95 9.97 7.27
CA VAL A 100 9.50 10.08 7.49
C VAL A 100 9.06 9.21 8.66
N GLN A 101 9.54 7.96 8.76
CA GLN A 101 9.19 7.09 9.89
C GLN A 101 9.60 7.68 11.25
N ALA A 102 10.71 8.40 11.33
CA ALA A 102 11.14 9.06 12.56
C ALA A 102 10.16 10.19 12.99
N GLU A 103 9.57 10.88 12.02
CA GLU A 103 8.63 11.99 12.24
C GLU A 103 7.16 11.53 12.41
N LEU A 104 6.83 10.31 11.96
CA LEU A 104 5.48 9.77 12.04
C LEU A 104 5.05 9.51 13.50
N PRO A 105 3.78 9.77 13.87
CA PRO A 105 3.21 9.30 15.12
C PRO A 105 3.23 7.77 15.23
N GLN A 106 3.33 7.22 16.45
CA GLN A 106 3.39 5.77 16.69
C GLN A 106 2.21 4.99 16.07
N SER A 107 1.01 5.59 16.04
CA SER A 107 -0.16 4.98 15.39
C SER A 107 0.05 4.77 13.89
N GLN A 108 0.64 5.76 13.23
CA GLN A 108 0.94 5.72 11.80
C GLN A 108 2.11 4.78 11.50
N GLN A 109 3.16 4.79 12.32
CA GLN A 109 4.28 3.85 12.21
C GLN A 109 3.79 2.40 12.30
N ARG A 110 2.91 2.09 13.27
CA ARG A 110 2.32 0.76 13.42
C ARG A 110 1.45 0.39 12.21
N TRP A 111 0.71 1.34 11.65
CA TRP A 111 -0.06 1.11 10.43
C TRP A 111 0.85 0.75 9.26
N VAL A 112 1.94 1.51 9.04
CA VAL A 112 2.95 1.21 8.00
C VAL A 112 3.51 -0.20 8.18
N GLN A 113 4.00 -0.52 9.38
CA GLN A 113 4.56 -1.84 9.71
C GLN A 113 3.54 -2.98 9.54
N ASN A 114 2.29 -2.78 9.98
CA ASN A 114 1.25 -3.79 9.89
C ASN A 114 0.82 -4.03 8.44
N ASN A 115 0.65 -2.98 7.65
CA ASN A 115 0.34 -3.08 6.22
C ASN A 115 1.49 -3.77 5.47
N THR A 116 2.75 -3.46 5.80
CA THR A 116 3.88 -4.23 5.26
C THR A 116 3.81 -5.70 5.69
N SER A 117 3.62 -6.02 6.97
CA SER A 117 3.56 -7.43 7.39
C SER A 117 2.35 -8.21 6.85
N HIS A 118 1.22 -7.54 6.58
CA HIS A 118 -0.03 -8.17 6.16
C HIS A 118 -0.19 -8.23 4.63
N ASP A 119 0.23 -7.17 3.93
CA ASP A 119 0.08 -7.01 2.48
C ASP A 119 1.28 -7.52 1.66
N HIS A 120 2.19 -8.27 2.28
CA HIS A 120 3.12 -9.14 1.52
C HIS A 120 2.39 -10.25 0.73
N GLY A 121 1.07 -10.38 0.90
CA GLY A 121 0.18 -11.12 -0.01
C GLY A 121 -0.16 -10.29 -1.24
N THR A 122 0.51 -10.57 -2.34
CA THR A 122 0.29 -10.04 -3.69
C THR A 122 -1.18 -9.70 -4.04
N VAL A 123 -1.51 -8.41 -4.12
CA VAL A 123 -2.72 -7.95 -4.84
C VAL A 123 -2.27 -7.23 -6.12
N PHE A 124 -2.36 -7.94 -7.24
CA PHE A 124 -2.34 -7.34 -8.57
C PHE A 124 -3.77 -6.93 -8.93
N ALA A 125 -4.10 -5.64 -8.77
CA ALA A 125 -5.24 -5.06 -9.46
C ALA A 125 -4.75 -4.60 -10.84
N VAL A 126 -5.01 -5.42 -11.86
CA VAL A 126 -4.72 -5.10 -13.27
C VAL A 126 -5.63 -3.95 -13.74
N GLN A 127 -5.11 -3.12 -14.63
CA GLN A 127 -5.80 -1.99 -15.25
C GLN A 127 -7.15 -2.41 -15.84
N GLY A 128 -8.25 -1.88 -15.30
CA GLY A 128 -9.56 -1.85 -15.99
C GLY A 128 -10.67 -2.79 -15.51
N GLY A 129 -10.63 -3.37 -14.31
CA GLY A 129 -11.75 -4.17 -13.80
C GLY A 129 -11.83 -4.18 -12.28
N ASN A 130 -13.04 -3.96 -11.74
CA ASN A 130 -13.33 -3.87 -10.30
C ASN A 130 -12.76 -5.06 -9.51
N LEU A 131 -11.92 -4.77 -8.50
CA LEU A 131 -11.48 -5.74 -7.50
C LEU A 131 -12.55 -5.82 -6.39
N HIS A 132 -13.43 -6.80 -6.47
CA HIS A 132 -14.30 -7.16 -5.35
C HIS A 132 -13.52 -8.03 -4.34
N LEU A 133 -13.08 -7.42 -3.26
CA LEU A 133 -12.53 -8.14 -2.11
C LEU A 133 -13.68 -8.83 -1.35
N HIS A 134 -13.94 -10.10 -1.65
CA HIS A 134 -14.74 -10.95 -0.75
C HIS A 134 -13.85 -11.49 0.36
N LYS A 135 -13.97 -10.92 1.56
CA LYS A 135 -13.55 -11.58 2.79
C LYS A 135 -14.54 -12.72 3.05
N GLY A 136 -14.20 -13.93 2.62
CA GLY A 136 -14.94 -15.12 3.05
C GLY A 136 -14.74 -15.33 4.56
N PRO A 137 -15.80 -15.47 5.37
CA PRO A 137 -15.65 -16.15 6.64
C PRO A 137 -15.27 -17.61 6.33
N GLY A 138 -14.21 -18.10 6.97
CA GLY A 138 -13.85 -19.51 6.88
C GLY A 138 -15.03 -20.36 7.31
N ASP A 139 -15.52 -21.20 6.40
CA ASP A 139 -16.50 -22.23 6.69
C ASP A 139 -15.76 -23.45 7.23
N PRO A 140 -16.02 -23.90 8.47
CA PRO A 140 -15.58 -25.19 8.95
C PRO A 140 -16.66 -26.23 8.62
N ASP A 141 -16.71 -26.74 7.39
CA ASP A 141 -17.44 -28.00 7.19
C ASP A 141 -16.95 -28.82 5.99
N ALA A 142 -16.37 -29.97 6.32
CA ALA A 142 -16.32 -31.17 5.50
C ALA A 142 -16.08 -32.33 6.49
N GLY A 143 -16.95 -33.29 6.72
CA GLY A 143 -18.18 -33.69 6.04
C GLY A 143 -18.22 -35.22 5.97
N PHE A 144 -19.34 -35.79 6.41
CA PHE A 144 -19.91 -37.10 6.04
C PHE A 144 -19.27 -38.41 6.52
N GLU A 145 -20.09 -39.24 7.19
CA GLU A 145 -20.43 -40.55 6.63
C GLU A 145 -21.82 -41.08 7.07
N ARG A 146 -22.69 -41.20 6.04
CA ARG A 146 -23.69 -42.23 5.71
C ARG A 146 -24.56 -42.90 6.78
N GLY A 147 -25.88 -42.77 6.59
CA GLY A 147 -26.90 -43.58 7.27
C GLY A 147 -26.97 -45.03 6.80
N SER A 148 -27.54 -45.88 7.67
CA SER A 148 -28.43 -47.02 7.37
C SER A 148 -28.66 -47.87 8.62
N HIS A 149 -29.88 -47.89 9.17
CA HIS A 149 -30.69 -49.10 9.44
C HIS A 149 -31.80 -48.86 10.47
N ARG A 150 -33.02 -49.12 9.99
CA ARG A 150 -34.24 -49.39 10.75
C ARG A 150 -34.05 -50.70 11.55
N THR A 151 -34.50 -50.78 12.82
CA THR A 151 -35.14 -51.97 13.44
C THR A 151 -35.71 -51.61 14.83
N THR A 152 -36.85 -52.24 15.11
CA THR A 152 -37.88 -52.24 16.18
C THR A 152 -37.42 -52.55 17.62
N ASP A 153 -38.36 -52.30 18.56
CA ASP A 153 -38.55 -52.92 19.91
C ASP A 153 -37.72 -52.28 21.04
N ARG A 154 -38.28 -51.84 22.19
CA ARG A 154 -39.34 -52.40 23.03
C ARG A 154 -39.87 -51.34 24.01
#